data_AF-B0EQ25-F1
#
_entry.id   AF-B0EQ25-F1
#
_cell.length_a   1.000
_cell.length_b   1.000
_cell.length_c   1.000
_cell.angle_alpha   90.00
_cell.angle_beta   90.00
_cell.angle_gamma   90.00
#
_symmetry.space_group_name_H-M   'P 1'
#
loop_
_entity.id
_entity.type
_entity.pdbx_description
1 polymer ?
#
loop_
_entity_poly.entity_id
_entity_poly.type
_entity_poly.pdbx_seq_one_letter_code
_entity_poly.pdbx_strand_id
1 'polypeptide(L)'
;MSEQPIDQTSFFSKEMEEPENQKCFDCGKNNPTWCSLNNGVYLCMNCAGIHRSYGVHISFVRSLTLDNFKPQQLVMMRLGGNKRAKEYFDIHPFDPPTYCVKYDCESADMYRRILKRKTCEETGEEYIEPPPWRPTRRMEINNNRPIVGGGTAISPDEIMSRRSNHCCSCCVIS
;
A
#
# COMPACT_ATOMS: atom_id res chain seq x y z
N MET A 1 33.48 4.09 10.25
CA MET A 1 33.15 3.44 8.97
C MET A 1 32.18 4.36 8.26
N SER A 2 32.60 4.98 7.16
CA SER A 2 31.70 5.79 6.34
C SER A 2 30.77 4.85 5.59
N GLU A 3 29.48 4.85 5.95
CA GLU A 3 28.45 4.20 5.16
C GLU A 3 28.49 4.82 3.75
N GLN A 4 28.91 4.05 2.76
CA GLN A 4 28.74 4.45 1.37
C GLN A 4 27.23 4.47 1.09
N PRO A 5 26.67 5.54 0.50
CA PRO A 5 25.25 5.58 0.19
C PRO A 5 24.92 4.42 -0.75
N ILE A 6 23.98 3.56 -0.35
CA ILE A 6 23.41 2.58 -1.29
C ILE A 6 22.82 3.40 -2.43
N ASP A 7 23.27 3.15 -3.66
CA ASP A 7 22.71 3.81 -4.83
C ASP A 7 21.27 3.33 -5.04
N GLN A 8 20.33 4.11 -4.52
CA GLN A 8 18.89 3.84 -4.63
C GLN A 8 18.43 3.74 -6.09
N THR A 9 19.11 4.43 -7.01
CA THR A 9 18.74 4.44 -8.43
C THR A 9 18.95 3.07 -9.04
N SER A 10 20.12 2.45 -8.80
CA SER A 10 20.39 1.09 -9.27
C SER A 10 19.55 0.05 -8.54
N PHE A 11 19.25 0.24 -7.26
CA PHE A 11 18.32 -0.61 -6.52
C PHE A 11 16.95 -0.66 -7.20
N PHE A 12 16.29 0.49 -7.40
CA PHE A 12 14.95 0.50 -7.99
C PHE A 12 14.95 0.13 -9.48
N SER A 13 16.02 0.42 -10.21
CA SER A 13 16.16 -0.05 -11.59
C SER A 13 16.13 -1.58 -11.66
N LYS A 14 16.82 -2.26 -10.73
CA LYS A 14 16.81 -3.71 -10.62
C LYS A 14 15.45 -4.25 -10.17
N GLU A 15 14.81 -3.64 -9.18
CA GLU A 15 13.48 -4.07 -8.74
C GLU A 15 12.41 -3.93 -9.84
N MET A 16 12.58 -2.96 -10.76
CA MET A 16 11.71 -2.77 -11.92
C MET A 16 11.93 -3.79 -13.04
N GLU A 17 12.89 -4.70 -12.92
CA GLU A 17 13.02 -5.87 -13.83
C GLU A 17 11.91 -6.90 -13.58
N GLU A 18 11.34 -6.95 -12.36
CA GLU A 18 10.18 -7.80 -12.06
C GLU A 18 8.90 -7.22 -12.70
N PRO A 19 8.20 -7.96 -13.58
CA PRO A 19 7.06 -7.43 -14.32
C PRO A 19 5.91 -6.93 -13.43
N GLU A 20 5.68 -7.56 -12.28
CA GLU A 20 4.64 -7.14 -11.33
C GLU A 20 4.94 -5.79 -10.70
N ASN A 21 6.22 -5.44 -10.52
CA ASN A 21 6.64 -4.15 -9.98
C ASN A 21 6.46 -3.02 -11.01
N GLN A 22 6.41 -3.34 -12.31
CA GLN A 22 6.15 -2.36 -13.38
C GLN A 22 4.67 -1.93 -13.47
N LYS A 23 3.79 -2.50 -12.65
CA LYS A 23 2.36 -2.15 -12.59
C LYS A 23 2.00 -1.71 -11.18
N CYS A 24 1.19 -0.66 -11.06
CA CYS A 24 0.62 -0.24 -9.79
C CYS A 24 -0.14 -1.41 -9.16
N PHE A 25 0.20 -1.76 -7.93
CA PHE A 25 -0.42 -2.88 -7.21
C PHE A 25 -1.95 -2.76 -7.09
N ASP A 26 -2.44 -1.53 -6.93
CA ASP A 26 -3.86 -1.27 -6.68
C ASP A 26 -4.72 -1.14 -7.95
N CYS A 27 -4.18 -0.58 -9.03
CA CYS A 27 -4.97 -0.23 -10.21
C CYS A 27 -4.40 -0.74 -11.53
N GLY A 28 -3.25 -1.43 -11.51
CA GLY A 28 -2.62 -2.02 -12.68
C GLY A 28 -1.97 -1.04 -13.65
N LYS A 29 -2.02 0.29 -13.39
CA LYS A 29 -1.38 1.29 -14.25
C LYS A 29 0.13 1.09 -14.32
N ASN A 30 0.69 1.14 -15.52
CA ASN A 30 2.13 0.94 -15.75
C ASN A 30 2.99 2.03 -15.10
N ASN A 31 4.26 1.70 -14.89
CA ASN A 31 5.34 2.56 -14.42
C ASN A 31 5.01 3.28 -13.10
N PRO A 32 4.75 2.54 -12.01
CA PRO A 32 4.58 3.14 -10.69
C PRO A 32 5.89 3.82 -10.24
N THR A 33 5.81 5.08 -9.82
CA THR A 33 6.94 5.89 -9.33
C THR A 33 6.88 6.18 -7.83
N TRP A 34 5.97 5.49 -7.13
CA TRP A 34 5.77 5.60 -5.69
C TRP A 34 5.72 4.20 -5.07
N CYS A 35 5.87 4.11 -3.76
CA CYS A 35 5.69 2.88 -3.02
C CYS A 35 5.04 3.13 -1.65
N SER A 36 4.49 2.06 -1.08
CA SER A 36 4.10 1.98 0.33
C SER A 36 5.08 1.04 1.04
N LEU A 37 5.97 1.59 1.85
CA LEU A 37 7.05 0.83 2.51
C LEU A 37 6.49 -0.28 3.40
N ASN A 38 5.59 0.05 4.32
CA ASN A 38 5.02 -0.94 5.26
C ASN A 38 4.34 -2.11 4.52
N ASN A 39 3.77 -1.85 3.35
CA ASN A 39 3.09 -2.86 2.55
C ASN A 39 3.98 -3.44 1.44
N GLY A 40 5.24 -3.00 1.30
CA GLY A 40 6.18 -3.50 0.30
C GLY A 40 5.67 -3.48 -1.15
N VAL A 41 4.83 -2.51 -1.53
CA VAL A 41 4.19 -2.45 -2.87
C VAL A 41 4.52 -1.16 -3.62
N TYR A 42 4.52 -1.24 -4.95
CA TYR A 42 4.69 -0.14 -5.88
C TYR A 42 3.35 0.42 -6.37
N LEU A 43 3.23 1.74 -6.38
CA LEU A 43 2.01 2.49 -6.58
C LEU A 43 2.20 3.59 -7.65
N CYS A 44 1.14 3.87 -8.40
CA CYS A 44 1.09 5.10 -9.19
C CYS A 44 0.79 6.30 -8.28
N MET A 45 1.03 7.52 -8.77
CA MET A 45 0.81 8.77 -8.03
C MET A 45 -0.60 8.88 -7.43
N ASN A 46 -1.64 8.47 -8.16
CA ASN A 46 -3.02 8.57 -7.68
C ASN A 46 -3.29 7.62 -6.51
N CYS A 47 -2.85 6.35 -6.61
CA CYS A 47 -2.98 5.39 -5.52
C CYS A 47 -2.13 5.78 -4.32
N ALA A 48 -0.91 6.30 -4.55
CA ALA A 48 -0.09 6.88 -3.50
C ALA A 48 -0.81 8.03 -2.76
N GLY A 49 -1.55 8.88 -3.48
CA GLY A 49 -2.39 9.93 -2.90
C GLY A 49 -3.45 9.39 -1.96
N ILE A 50 -4.15 8.32 -2.35
CA ILE A 50 -5.15 7.73 -1.47
C ILE A 50 -4.49 6.97 -0.31
N HIS A 51 -3.33 6.35 -0.54
CA HIS A 51 -2.55 5.69 0.51
C HIS A 51 -2.14 6.64 1.64
N ARG A 52 -1.91 7.91 1.34
CA ARG A 52 -1.66 8.95 2.36
C ARG A 52 -2.84 9.14 3.31
N SER A 53 -4.08 8.92 2.86
CA SER A 53 -5.28 9.05 3.69
C SER A 53 -5.40 7.96 4.77
N TYR A 54 -4.68 6.85 4.66
CA TYR A 54 -4.65 5.81 5.70
C TYR A 54 -3.79 6.19 6.91
N GLY A 55 -2.86 7.13 6.75
CA GLY A 55 -1.88 7.46 7.77
C GLY A 55 -0.65 6.54 7.75
N VAL A 56 0.42 7.01 8.38
CA VAL A 56 1.78 6.43 8.26
C VAL A 56 1.95 5.05 8.88
N HIS A 57 1.08 4.67 9.84
CA HIS A 57 1.12 3.36 10.49
C HIS A 57 0.57 2.26 9.58
N ILE A 58 -0.41 2.58 8.73
CA ILE A 58 -0.98 1.66 7.75
C ILE A 58 -0.18 1.68 6.45
N SER A 59 0.10 2.87 5.93
CA SER A 59 0.82 3.03 4.67
C SER A 59 1.81 4.18 4.74
N PHE A 60 3.09 3.84 4.82
CA PHE A 60 4.17 4.81 4.76
C PHE A 60 4.62 5.04 3.31
N VAL A 61 4.13 6.12 2.70
CA VAL A 61 4.32 6.42 1.27
C VAL A 61 5.65 7.13 1.01
N ARG A 62 6.36 6.71 -0.05
CA ARG A 62 7.58 7.34 -0.58
C ARG A 62 7.59 7.38 -2.11
N SER A 63 8.20 8.41 -2.67
CA SER A 63 8.53 8.52 -4.10
C SER A 63 9.84 7.80 -4.36
N LEU A 64 9.90 7.00 -5.42
CA LEU A 64 11.12 6.25 -5.79
C LEU A 64 12.26 7.16 -6.25
N THR A 65 11.95 8.38 -6.70
CA THR A 65 12.92 9.32 -7.28
C THR A 65 13.11 10.59 -6.47
N LEU A 66 12.11 11.00 -5.68
CA LEU A 66 12.13 12.28 -4.95
C LEU A 66 12.49 12.13 -3.46
N ASP A 67 12.34 10.94 -2.89
CA ASP A 67 12.61 10.70 -1.48
C ASP A 67 13.90 9.89 -1.29
N ASN A 68 14.56 10.09 -0.15
CA ASN A 68 15.69 9.27 0.26
C ASN A 68 15.20 8.05 1.05
N PHE A 69 15.85 6.91 0.80
CA PHE A 69 15.58 5.65 1.48
C PHE A 69 16.71 5.29 2.44
N LYS A 70 16.34 4.84 3.63
CA LYS A 70 17.27 4.17 4.54
C LYS A 70 17.57 2.74 4.04
N PRO A 71 18.74 2.16 4.34
CA PRO A 71 19.07 0.79 3.95
C PRO A 71 17.97 -0.24 4.28
N GLN A 72 17.37 -0.13 5.46
CA GLN A 72 16.32 -1.04 5.94
C GLN A 72 15.01 -0.88 5.16
N GLN A 73 14.75 0.31 4.62
CA GLN A 73 13.59 0.56 3.76
C GLN A 73 13.79 -0.09 2.38
N LEU A 74 15.02 -0.11 1.87
CA LEU A 74 15.36 -0.82 0.64
C LEU A 74 15.22 -2.34 0.84
N VAL A 75 15.71 -2.88 1.96
CA VAL A 75 15.50 -4.28 2.34
C VAL A 75 14.02 -4.63 2.42
N MET A 76 13.20 -3.77 3.05
CA MET A 76 11.75 -3.96 3.13
C MET A 76 11.08 -4.02 1.75
N MET A 77 11.48 -3.15 0.81
CA MET A 77 10.96 -3.19 -0.57
C MET A 77 11.37 -4.47 -1.29
N ARG A 78 12.64 -4.88 -1.15
CA ARG A 78 13.18 -6.10 -1.77
C ARG A 78 12.51 -7.38 -1.27
N LEU A 79 12.25 -7.45 0.04
CA LEU A 79 11.56 -8.58 0.69
C LEU A 79 10.05 -8.61 0.41
N GLY A 80 9.47 -7.45 0.14
CA GLY A 80 8.10 -7.30 -0.34
C GLY A 80 8.02 -7.55 -1.85
N GLY A 81 7.74 -6.48 -2.60
CA GLY A 81 7.47 -6.53 -4.03
C GLY A 81 6.01 -6.89 -4.32
N ASN A 82 5.51 -6.41 -5.45
CA ASN A 82 4.10 -6.56 -5.83
C ASN A 82 3.70 -8.02 -5.99
N LYS A 83 4.59 -8.85 -6.52
CA LYS A 83 4.36 -10.28 -6.69
C LYS A 83 4.07 -10.99 -5.37
N ARG A 84 4.94 -10.82 -4.37
CA ARG A 84 4.79 -11.48 -3.05
C ARG A 84 3.59 -10.94 -2.29
N ALA A 85 3.34 -9.63 -2.38
CA ALA A 85 2.14 -9.04 -1.81
C ALA A 85 0.89 -9.66 -2.45
N LYS A 86 0.87 -9.80 -3.78
CA LYS A 86 -0.25 -10.39 -4.51
C LYS A 86 -0.48 -11.84 -4.09
N GLU A 87 0.56 -12.67 -4.06
CA GLU A 87 0.49 -14.07 -3.62
C GLU A 87 -0.09 -14.19 -2.20
N TYR A 88 0.31 -13.29 -1.29
CA TYR A 88 -0.23 -13.28 0.08
C TYR A 88 -1.73 -12.95 0.09
N PHE A 89 -2.15 -11.89 -0.60
CA PHE A 89 -3.53 -11.42 -0.60
C PHE A 89 -4.48 -12.26 -1.46
N ASP A 90 -3.95 -13.07 -2.38
CA ASP A 90 -4.74 -14.08 -3.10
C ASP A 90 -5.17 -15.22 -2.15
N ILE A 91 -4.39 -15.52 -1.09
CA ILE A 91 -4.71 -16.51 -0.04
C ILE A 91 -5.46 -15.87 1.14
N HIS A 92 -5.08 -14.65 1.52
CA HIS A 92 -5.63 -13.91 2.64
C HIS A 92 -6.31 -12.63 2.13
N PRO A 93 -7.54 -12.73 1.58
CA PRO A 93 -8.19 -11.61 0.92
C PRO A 93 -8.40 -10.43 1.88
N PHE A 94 -8.48 -9.23 1.30
CA PHE A 94 -8.86 -8.04 2.03
C PHE A 94 -10.34 -8.11 2.44
N ASP A 95 -10.62 -7.85 3.71
CA ASP A 95 -12.00 -7.75 4.21
C ASP A 95 -12.20 -6.44 5.01
N PRO A 96 -13.00 -5.48 4.50
CA PRO A 96 -13.65 -5.44 3.18
C PRO A 96 -12.70 -4.96 2.07
N PRO A 97 -12.91 -5.34 0.79
CA PRO A 97 -12.05 -4.96 -0.34
C PRO A 97 -12.27 -3.51 -0.82
N THR A 98 -12.80 -2.63 0.03
CA THR A 98 -13.14 -1.26 -0.33
C THR A 98 -11.91 -0.37 -0.23
N TYR A 99 -11.63 0.41 -1.27
CA TYR A 99 -10.40 1.21 -1.38
C TYR A 99 -10.13 2.14 -0.18
N CYS A 100 -11.13 2.59 0.59
CA CYS A 100 -10.92 3.47 1.74
C CYS A 100 -10.46 2.75 3.03
N VAL A 101 -10.60 1.43 3.10
CA VAL A 101 -10.32 0.58 4.27
C VAL A 101 -9.57 -0.70 3.92
N LYS A 102 -9.28 -0.95 2.63
CA LYS A 102 -8.59 -2.14 2.12
C LYS A 102 -7.35 -2.50 2.94
N TYR A 103 -6.50 -1.52 3.24
CA TYR A 103 -5.26 -1.74 4.00
C TYR A 103 -5.42 -1.67 5.52
N ASP A 104 -6.59 -1.27 6.00
CA ASP A 104 -6.89 -1.16 7.42
C ASP A 104 -7.50 -2.47 7.97
N CYS A 105 -7.30 -3.62 7.34
CA CYS A 105 -7.88 -4.90 7.80
C CYS A 105 -6.84 -5.78 8.51
N GLU A 106 -7.32 -6.82 9.20
CA GLU A 106 -6.48 -7.79 9.89
C GLU A 106 -5.50 -8.49 8.94
N SER A 107 -5.95 -8.92 7.75
CA SER A 107 -5.09 -9.55 6.74
C SER A 107 -3.91 -8.64 6.34
N ALA A 108 -4.20 -7.36 6.08
CA ALA A 108 -3.16 -6.39 5.74
C ALA A 108 -2.20 -6.14 6.91
N ASP A 109 -2.70 -6.14 8.15
CA ASP A 109 -1.85 -6.02 9.34
C ASP A 109 -0.90 -7.21 9.50
N MET A 110 -1.42 -8.42 9.33
CA MET A 110 -0.64 -9.64 9.39
C MET A 110 0.47 -9.65 8.33
N TYR A 111 0.17 -9.21 7.11
CA TYR A 111 1.19 -9.03 6.07
C TYR A 111 2.28 -8.03 6.49
N ARG A 112 1.90 -6.86 7.02
CA ARG A 112 2.88 -5.85 7.50
C ARG A 112 3.76 -6.42 8.61
N ARG A 113 3.21 -7.18 9.56
CA ARG A 113 3.97 -7.86 10.63
C ARG A 113 4.98 -8.84 10.05
N ILE A 114 4.56 -9.68 9.10
CA ILE A 114 5.44 -10.65 8.43
C ILE A 114 6.59 -9.92 7.73
N LEU A 115 6.27 -8.88 6.95
CA LEU A 115 7.28 -8.12 6.21
C LEU A 115 8.25 -7.40 7.14
N LYS A 116 7.75 -6.77 8.21
CA LYS A 116 8.58 -6.08 9.20
C LYS A 116 9.50 -7.06 9.94
N ARG A 117 8.98 -8.23 10.34
CA ARG A 117 9.78 -9.29 10.98
C ARG A 117 10.93 -9.75 10.08
N LYS A 118 10.63 -10.11 8.83
CA LYS A 118 11.65 -10.51 7.84
C LYS A 118 12.69 -9.41 7.61
N THR A 119 12.26 -8.16 7.56
CA THR A 119 13.17 -7.02 7.41
C THR A 119 14.11 -6.91 8.60
N CYS A 120 13.59 -6.98 9.84
CA CYS A 120 14.39 -6.95 11.06
C CYS A 120 15.38 -8.12 11.14
N GLU A 121 14.95 -9.34 10.78
CA GLU A 121 15.81 -10.53 10.71
C GLU A 121 16.99 -10.32 9.74
N GLU A 122 16.76 -9.71 8.59
CA GLU A 122 17.82 -9.48 7.59
C GLU A 122 18.73 -8.31 7.95
N THR A 123 18.18 -7.23 8.50
CA THR A 123 18.97 -6.03 8.86
C THR A 123 19.68 -6.17 10.20
N GLY A 124 19.35 -7.19 11.00
CA GLY A 124 19.82 -7.32 12.38
C GLY A 124 19.21 -6.29 13.32
N GLU A 125 18.15 -5.58 12.90
CA GLU A 125 17.41 -4.66 13.77
C GLU A 125 16.50 -5.44 14.74
N GLU A 126 16.32 -4.90 15.94
CA GLU A 126 15.35 -5.43 16.89
C GLU A 126 13.93 -5.31 16.31
N TYR A 127 13.20 -6.44 16.30
CA TYR A 127 11.77 -6.44 15.98
C TYR A 127 10.97 -6.05 17.22
N ILE A 128 10.37 -4.86 17.18
CA ILE A 128 9.42 -4.41 18.18
C ILE A 128 8.03 -4.82 17.71
N GLU A 129 7.39 -5.74 18.44
CA GLU A 129 6.04 -6.15 18.13
C GLU A 129 5.06 -4.98 18.26
N PRO A 130 4.29 -4.65 17.20
CA PRO A 130 3.29 -3.59 17.30
C PRO A 130 2.14 -4.06 18.20
N PRO A 131 1.37 -3.12 18.78
CA PRO A 131 0.17 -3.47 19.51
C PRO A 131 -0.75 -4.36 18.65
N PRO A 132 -1.57 -5.24 19.26
CA PRO A 132 -2.55 -6.02 18.52
C PRO A 132 -3.37 -5.13 17.61
N TRP A 133 -3.61 -5.58 16.38
CA TRP A 133 -4.42 -4.80 15.45
C TRP A 133 -5.81 -4.58 16.04
N ARG A 134 -6.32 -3.36 15.87
CA ARG A 134 -7.70 -2.99 16.18
C ARG A 134 -8.25 -2.23 14.98
N PRO A 135 -9.50 -2.50 14.55
CA PRO A 135 -10.14 -1.71 13.51
C PRO A 135 -10.12 -0.24 13.89
N THR A 136 -9.76 0.64 12.95
CA THR A 136 -9.91 2.07 13.22
C THR A 136 -11.38 2.46 13.20
N ARG A 137 -11.69 3.65 13.74
CA ARG A 137 -13.03 4.26 13.62
C ARG A 137 -13.53 4.29 12.17
N ARG A 138 -12.63 4.39 11.18
CA ARG A 138 -13.01 4.38 9.75
C ARG A 138 -13.61 3.04 9.34
N MET A 139 -13.04 1.93 9.81
CA MET A 139 -13.63 0.60 9.65
C MET A 139 -14.94 0.45 10.41
N GLU A 140 -14.98 0.91 11.65
CA GLU A 140 -16.21 0.84 12.48
C GLU A 140 -17.38 1.57 11.82
N ILE A 141 -17.14 2.78 11.28
CA ILE A 141 -18.15 3.55 10.52
C ILE A 141 -18.60 2.77 9.28
N ASN A 142 -17.68 2.12 8.57
CA ASN A 142 -18.04 1.35 7.37
C ASN A 142 -18.88 0.11 7.71
N ASN A 143 -18.56 -0.56 8.82
CA ASN A 143 -19.30 -1.73 9.31
C ASN A 143 -20.69 -1.35 9.87
N ASN A 144 -20.85 -0.13 10.38
CA ASN A 144 -22.11 0.40 10.91
C ASN A 144 -22.96 1.19 9.89
N ARG A 145 -22.58 1.25 8.61
CA ARG A 145 -23.50 1.80 7.59
C ARG A 145 -24.67 0.84 7.44
N PRO A 146 -25.93 1.30 7.57
CA PRO A 146 -27.07 0.45 7.26
C PRO A 146 -26.96 -0.01 5.81
N ILE A 147 -27.23 -1.29 5.56
CA ILE A 147 -27.44 -1.83 4.21
C ILE A 147 -28.72 -1.17 3.70
N VAL A 148 -28.62 0.04 3.17
CA VAL A 148 -29.70 0.66 2.41
C VAL A 148 -29.80 -0.13 1.12
N GLY A 149 -30.79 -1.02 1.07
CA GLY A 149 -31.09 -1.84 -0.09
C GLY A 149 -31.39 -0.98 -1.33
N GLY A 150 -31.07 -1.55 -2.49
CA GLY A 150 -31.54 -1.06 -3.79
C GLY A 150 -30.50 -0.26 -4.58
N GLY A 151 -29.53 -0.96 -5.17
CA GLY A 151 -28.71 -0.42 -6.26
C GLY A 151 -28.17 -1.58 -7.07
N THR A 152 -28.66 -1.73 -8.30
CA THR A 152 -28.22 -2.76 -9.26
C THR A 152 -26.71 -2.75 -9.42
N ALA A 153 -26.11 -3.94 -9.49
CA ALA A 153 -24.68 -4.11 -9.73
C ALA A 153 -24.26 -3.33 -10.98
N ILE A 154 -23.42 -2.32 -10.79
CA ILE A 154 -22.86 -1.51 -11.87
C ILE A 154 -21.79 -2.37 -12.54
N SER A 155 -21.97 -2.65 -13.83
CA SER A 155 -21.00 -3.39 -14.66
C SER A 155 -19.61 -2.73 -14.59
N PRO A 156 -18.51 -3.52 -14.65
CA PRO A 156 -17.14 -2.99 -14.72
C PRO A 156 -16.94 -1.89 -15.78
N ASP A 157 -17.71 -1.92 -16.87
CA ASP A 157 -17.64 -0.94 -17.96
C ASP A 157 -18.22 0.44 -17.58
N GLU A 158 -19.17 0.51 -16.64
CA GLU A 158 -19.75 1.79 -16.19
C GLU A 158 -18.82 2.56 -15.22
N ILE A 159 -17.88 1.87 -14.57
CA ILE A 159 -16.93 2.48 -13.63
C ILE A 159 -15.87 3.33 -14.35
N MET A 160 -15.52 2.98 -15.60
CA MET A 160 -14.56 3.75 -16.40
C MET A 160 -15.18 4.99 -17.05
N SER A 161 -16.49 4.97 -17.34
CA SER A 161 -17.22 6.11 -17.94
C SER A 161 -17.47 7.26 -16.94
N ARG A 162 -17.63 6.97 -15.64
CA ARG A 162 -17.91 8.00 -14.62
C ARG A 162 -16.67 8.77 -14.12
N ARG A 163 -15.47 8.47 -14.64
CA ARG A 163 -14.20 9.11 -14.22
C ARG A 163 -13.88 10.45 -14.89
N SER A 164 -14.84 11.06 -15.57
CA SER A 164 -14.61 12.39 -16.17
C SER A 164 -15.10 13.57 -15.34
N ASN A 165 -15.94 13.41 -14.30
CA ASN A 165 -16.64 14.58 -13.73
C ASN A 165 -16.84 14.69 -12.21
N HIS A 166 -16.14 13.94 -11.35
CA HIS A 166 -16.19 14.22 -9.90
C HIS A 166 -14.79 14.27 -9.28
N CYS A 167 -14.17 15.44 -9.46
CA CYS A 167 -13.10 15.91 -8.62
C CYS A 167 -13.67 16.21 -7.22
N CYS A 168 -13.14 15.49 -6.22
CA CYS A 168 -12.91 15.93 -4.85
C CYS A 168 -13.77 17.10 -4.31
N SER A 169 -14.74 16.81 -3.45
CA SER A 169 -15.37 17.85 -2.60
C SER A 169 -15.55 17.35 -1.16
N CYS A 170 -14.44 17.05 -0.48
CA CYS A 170 -14.41 16.84 0.98
C CYS A 170 -13.12 17.38 1.65
N CYS A 171 -12.53 18.46 1.13
CA CYS A 171 -11.44 19.17 1.82
C CYS A 171 -11.67 20.68 1.83
N VAL A 172 -12.63 21.15 2.63
CA VAL A 172 -12.58 22.48 3.27
C VAL A 172 -13.51 22.45 4.47
N ILE A 173 -12.93 22.44 5.68
CA ILE A 173 -13.57 23.05 6.84
C ILE A 173 -12.50 23.97 7.44
N SER A 174 -12.88 25.24 7.52
CA SER A 174 -12.19 26.37 8.13
C SER A 174 -12.12 26.26 9.65
#